data_AF-A0A5B8EFM5-F1
#
_entry.id   AF-A0A5B8EFM5-F1
#
_cell.length_a   1.000
_cell.length_b   1.000
_cell.length_c   1.000
_cell.angle_alpha   90.00
_cell.angle_beta   90.00
_cell.angle_gamma   90.00
#
_symmetry.space_group_name_H-M   'P 1'
#
loop_
_entity.id
_entity.type
_entity.pdbx_description
1 polymer ?
#
loop_
_entity_poly.entity_id
_entity_poly.type
_entity_poly.pdbx_seq_one_letter_code
_entity_poly.pdbx_strand_id
1 'polypeptide(L)'
;MVDNYGVPYPLILRKALKDISQGKVVAIPPEISMGLGPQHTVKLLGKDVSMPLGSSWVSNKMQVPIIILHTEMTEKYKIKITFEDPIYPSEIQNRQNIIDESTHVFKKIDKIIRNNPYSWCGYDTFDKMMIK
;
A
#
# COMPACT_ATOMS: atom_id res chain seq x y z
N MET A 1 2.30 0.61 22.87
CA MET A 1 2.49 1.60 21.78
C MET A 1 1.23 2.43 21.62
N VAL A 2 1.32 3.71 21.98
CA VAL A 2 0.29 4.74 21.82
C VAL A 2 0.82 5.81 20.85
N ASP A 3 -0.04 6.62 20.26
CA ASP A 3 0.38 7.77 19.48
C ASP A 3 0.84 8.94 20.38
N ASN A 4 1.20 10.07 19.76
CA ASN A 4 1.68 11.27 20.47
C ASN A 4 0.62 11.90 21.41
N TYR A 5 -0.63 11.45 21.36
CA TYR A 5 -1.75 11.92 22.17
C TYR A 5 -2.21 10.86 23.19
N GLY A 6 -1.45 9.77 23.35
CA GLY A 6 -1.78 8.68 24.27
C GLY A 6 -2.87 7.74 23.76
N VAL A 7 -3.33 7.89 22.51
CA VAL A 7 -4.37 7.05 21.93
C VAL A 7 -3.76 5.71 21.48
N PRO A 8 -4.40 4.58 21.83
CA PRO A 8 -3.99 3.27 21.33
C PRO A 8 -4.01 3.20 19.80
N TYR A 9 -2.88 2.88 19.18
CA TYR A 9 -2.89 2.48 17.79
C TYR A 9 -3.84 1.28 17.57
N PRO A 10 -4.52 1.20 16.41
CA PRO A 10 -5.29 0.04 16.00
C PRO A 10 -4.50 -1.26 16.16
N LEU A 11 -5.17 -2.35 16.55
CA LEU A 11 -4.53 -3.64 16.83
C LEU A 11 -3.69 -4.16 15.65
N ILE A 12 -4.17 -3.97 14.41
CA ILE A 12 -3.44 -4.36 13.19
C ILE A 12 -2.11 -3.62 13.05
N LEU A 13 -2.10 -2.31 13.35
CA LEU A 13 -0.91 -1.47 13.30
C LEU A 13 0.08 -1.85 14.41
N ARG A 14 -0.42 -2.10 15.63
CA ARG A 14 0.42 -2.57 16.74
C ARG A 14 1.11 -3.89 16.43
N LYS A 15 0.39 -4.83 15.81
CA LYS A 15 0.94 -6.13 15.43
C LYS A 15 2.01 -5.98 14.34
N ALA A 16 1.73 -5.20 13.30
CA ALA A 16 2.70 -4.91 12.24
C ALA A 16 4.01 -4.33 12.79
N LEU A 17 3.94 -3.30 13.65
CA LEU A 17 5.12 -2.69 14.26
C LEU A 17 5.93 -3.69 15.11
N LYS A 18 5.23 -4.53 15.89
CA LYS A 18 5.88 -5.58 16.71
C LYS A 18 6.56 -6.64 15.85
N ASP A 19 5.91 -7.10 14.78
CA ASP A 19 6.47 -8.12 13.91
C ASP A 19 7.69 -7.59 13.14
N ILE A 20 7.64 -6.35 12.66
CA ILE A 20 8.79 -5.69 12.00
C ILE A 20 9.95 -5.51 12.98
N SER A 21 9.70 -5.10 14.22
CA SER A 21 10.77 -4.95 15.22
C SER A 21 11.42 -6.29 15.61
N GLN A 22 10.79 -7.42 15.26
CA GLN A 22 11.33 -8.78 15.42
C GLN A 22 12.02 -9.29 14.14
N GLY A 23 12.21 -8.43 13.14
CA GLY A 23 12.84 -8.79 11.86
C GLY A 23 11.92 -9.59 10.93
N LYS A 24 10.60 -9.60 11.16
CA LYS A 24 9.64 -10.30 10.29
C LYS A 24 9.18 -9.42 9.13
N VAL A 25 8.83 -10.07 8.03
CA VAL A 25 8.14 -9.45 6.90
C VAL A 25 6.66 -9.31 7.21
N VAL A 26 6.08 -8.16 6.91
CA VAL A 26 4.64 -7.90 7.05
C VAL A 26 4.06 -7.58 5.68
N ALA A 27 3.07 -8.36 5.26
CA ALA A 27 2.31 -8.11 4.05
C ALA A 27 1.13 -7.18 4.37
N ILE A 28 1.02 -6.05 3.65
CA ILE A 28 -0.03 -5.05 3.81
C ILE A 28 -0.72 -4.90 2.45
N PRO A 29 -2.01 -5.26 2.32
CA PRO A 29 -2.79 -4.94 1.13
C PRO A 29 -2.81 -3.43 0.89
N PRO A 30 -2.59 -2.97 -0.35
CA PRO A 30 -2.44 -1.55 -0.64
C PRO A 30 -3.71 -0.73 -0.38
N GLU A 31 -4.88 -1.37 -0.27
CA GLU A 31 -6.17 -0.73 0.03
C GLU A 31 -6.36 -0.44 1.53
N ILE A 32 -5.50 -0.99 2.40
CA ILE A 32 -5.69 -0.91 3.85
C ILE A 32 -4.98 0.32 4.43
N SER A 33 -5.78 1.18 5.05
CA SER A 33 -5.31 2.39 5.73
C SER A 33 -4.70 2.12 7.12
N MET A 34 -4.79 0.87 7.60
CA MET A 34 -4.32 0.43 8.93
C MET A 34 -4.95 1.20 10.10
N GLY A 35 -6.15 1.76 9.88
CA GLY A 35 -6.84 2.62 10.84
C GLY A 35 -6.27 4.04 10.94
N LEU A 36 -5.30 4.38 10.08
CA LEU A 36 -4.94 5.77 9.79
C LEU A 36 -5.94 6.22 8.73
N GLY A 37 -7.02 6.88 9.14
CA GLY A 37 -8.10 7.29 8.24
C GLY A 37 -7.59 7.97 6.96
N PRO A 38 -8.34 7.90 5.85
CA PRO A 38 -7.91 8.51 4.60
C PRO A 38 -7.76 10.02 4.74
N GLN A 39 -6.67 10.57 4.20
CA GLN A 39 -6.41 12.02 4.28
C GLN A 39 -6.09 12.65 2.92
N HIS A 40 -5.81 11.85 1.90
CA HIS A 40 -5.41 12.34 0.58
C HIS A 40 -6.10 11.55 -0.53
N THR A 41 -6.36 12.20 -1.65
CA THR A 41 -6.88 11.59 -2.87
C THR A 41 -5.75 11.43 -3.90
N VAL A 42 -5.80 10.34 -4.65
CA VAL A 42 -4.87 10.03 -5.75
C VAL A 42 -5.67 9.55 -6.95
N LYS A 43 -5.09 9.67 -8.15
CA LYS A 43 -5.70 9.08 -9.35
C LYS A 43 -5.30 7.62 -9.48
N LEU A 44 -6.29 6.74 -9.49
CA LEU A 44 -6.17 5.34 -9.86
C LEU A 44 -7.09 5.09 -11.06
N LEU A 45 -6.52 4.58 -12.16
CA LEU A 45 -7.22 4.39 -13.43
C LEU A 45 -7.97 5.64 -13.92
N GLY A 46 -7.42 6.82 -13.61
CA GLY A 46 -8.00 8.12 -13.98
C GLY A 46 -9.14 8.60 -13.08
N LYS A 47 -9.49 7.88 -12.02
CA LYS A 47 -10.50 8.26 -11.03
C LYS A 47 -9.85 8.66 -9.71
N ASP A 48 -10.45 9.63 -9.03
CA ASP A 48 -10.02 10.04 -7.70
C ASP A 48 -10.42 8.96 -6.70
N VAL A 49 -9.42 8.34 -6.08
CA VAL A 49 -9.60 7.34 -5.02
C VAL A 49 -8.93 7.82 -3.75
N SER A 50 -9.39 7.28 -2.64
CA SER A 50 -8.80 7.55 -1.34
C SER A 50 -7.47 6.84 -1.19
N MET A 51 -6.41 7.57 -0.87
CA MET A 51 -5.06 7.03 -0.70
C MET A 51 -4.81 6.62 0.76
N PRO A 52 -4.73 5.31 1.07
CA PRO A 52 -4.25 4.84 2.36
C PRO A 52 -2.77 5.17 2.56
N LEU A 53 -2.43 5.55 3.79
CA LEU A 53 -1.06 5.91 4.20
C LEU A 53 -0.38 4.80 5.02
N GLY A 54 -1.06 3.66 5.24
CA GLY A 54 -0.65 2.64 6.21
C GLY A 54 0.76 2.10 5.98
N SER A 55 1.03 1.62 4.76
CA SER A 55 2.33 1.06 4.38
C SER A 55 3.46 2.08 4.50
N SER A 56 3.29 3.28 3.95
CA SER A 56 4.28 4.35 3.98
C SER A 56 4.53 4.89 5.38
N TRP A 57 3.48 4.99 6.20
CA TRP A 57 3.64 5.38 7.59
C TRP A 57 4.46 4.35 8.37
N VAL A 58 4.19 3.05 8.17
CA VAL A 58 4.96 1.97 8.80
C VAL A 58 6.41 1.96 8.30
N SER A 59 6.61 2.09 7.00
CA SER A 59 7.92 2.23 6.33
C SER A 59 8.74 3.34 6.95
N ASN A 60 8.20 4.57 6.96
CA ASN A 60 8.85 5.73 7.55
C ASN A 60 9.13 5.55 9.05
N LYS A 61 8.16 5.04 9.83
CA LYS A 61 8.33 4.89 11.29
C LYS A 61 9.40 3.86 11.66
N MET A 62 9.41 2.72 10.96
CA MET A 62 10.31 1.61 11.25
C MET A 62 11.62 1.69 10.48
N GLN A 63 11.73 2.64 9.54
CA GLN A 63 12.87 2.78 8.62
C GLN A 63 13.15 1.49 7.85
N VAL A 64 12.09 0.90 7.27
CA VAL A 64 12.15 -0.35 6.48
C VAL A 64 11.58 -0.14 5.08
N PRO A 65 12.12 -0.80 4.05
CA PRO A 65 11.65 -0.60 2.68
C PRO A 65 10.27 -1.22 2.43
N ILE A 66 9.55 -0.64 1.47
CA ILE A 66 8.33 -1.22 0.88
C ILE A 66 8.70 -1.96 -0.40
N ILE A 67 8.31 -3.22 -0.49
CA ILE A 67 8.40 -4.00 -1.73
C ILE A 67 6.98 -4.26 -2.23
N ILE A 68 6.68 -3.78 -3.44
CA ILE A 68 5.38 -4.05 -4.07
C ILE A 68 5.44 -5.45 -4.67
N LEU A 69 4.46 -6.27 -4.34
CA LEU A 69 4.27 -7.60 -4.90
C LEU A 69 2.94 -7.63 -5.64
N HIS A 70 2.96 -8.23 -6.82
CA HIS A 70 1.74 -8.51 -7.59
C HIS A 70 1.80 -9.89 -8.21
N THR A 71 0.61 -10.42 -8.49
CA THR A 71 0.43 -11.80 -8.95
C THR A 71 -0.42 -11.83 -10.19
N GLU A 72 -0.02 -12.62 -11.17
CA GLU A 72 -0.72 -12.80 -12.44
C GLU A 72 -0.93 -14.29 -12.70
N MET A 73 -2.13 -14.66 -13.13
CA MET A 73 -2.37 -15.98 -13.71
C MET A 73 -1.82 -16.00 -15.13
N THR A 74 -0.88 -16.90 -15.43
CA THR A 74 -0.25 -16.97 -16.76
C THR A 74 -0.88 -18.07 -17.61
N GLU A 75 -0.56 -19.32 -17.28
CA GLU A 75 -1.12 -20.53 -17.89
C GLU A 75 -2.17 -21.14 -16.96
N LYS A 76 -2.94 -22.12 -17.46
CA LYS A 76 -3.95 -22.83 -16.66
C LYS A 76 -3.27 -23.41 -15.40
N TYR A 77 -3.55 -22.78 -14.26
CA TYR A 77 -3.04 -23.07 -12.90
C TYR A 77 -1.63 -22.59 -12.53
N LYS A 78 -0.96 -21.75 -13.32
CA LYS A 78 0.32 -21.13 -12.91
C LYS A 78 0.12 -19.70 -12.45
N ILE A 79 0.66 -19.38 -11.28
CA ILE A 79 0.72 -18.03 -10.72
C ILE A 79 2.14 -17.52 -10.88
N LYS A 80 2.31 -16.43 -11.61
CA LYS A 80 3.54 -15.64 -11.61
C LYS A 80 3.47 -14.64 -10.47
N ILE A 81 4.49 -14.61 -9.63
CA ILE A 81 4.66 -13.64 -8.56
C ILE A 81 5.81 -12.72 -8.96
N THR A 82 5.55 -11.41 -8.98
CA THR A 82 6.55 -10.40 -9.33
C THR A 82 6.81 -9.51 -8.12
N PHE A 83 8.08 -9.30 -7.80
CA PHE A 83 8.54 -8.36 -6.78
C PHE A 83 9.14 -7.16 -7.51
N GLU A 84 8.60 -5.97 -7.23
CA GLU A 84 9.14 -4.72 -7.75
C GLU A 84 10.36 -4.26 -6.94
N ASP A 85 11.14 -3.34 -7.51
CA ASP A 85 12.25 -2.73 -6.78
C ASP A 85 11.78 -2.08 -5.47
N PRO A 86 12.55 -2.25 -4.37
CA PRO A 86 12.23 -1.70 -3.07
C PRO A 86 12.16 -0.17 -3.11
N ILE A 87 11.20 0.38 -2.39
CA ILE A 87 11.04 1.80 -2.12
C ILE A 87 11.53 2.02 -0.69
N TYR A 88 12.62 2.78 -0.53
CA TYR A 88 13.18 3.09 0.77
C TYR A 88 12.55 4.37 1.34
N PRO A 89 12.24 4.41 2.65
CA PRO A 89 11.72 5.60 3.29
C PRO A 89 12.78 6.70 3.34
N SER A 90 12.32 7.94 3.49
CA SER A 90 13.21 9.06 3.80
C SER A 90 13.77 8.90 5.22
N GLU A 91 15.04 9.29 5.40
CA GLU A 91 15.65 9.43 6.73
C GLU A 91 14.92 10.49 7.58
N ILE A 92 14.34 11.50 6.93
CA ILE A 92 13.59 12.56 7.59
C ILE A 92 12.13 12.09 7.75
N GLN A 93 11.74 11.75 8.98
CA GLN A 93 10.37 11.34 9.27
C GLN A 93 9.45 12.56 9.40
N ASN A 94 8.73 12.88 8.33
CA ASN A 94 7.72 13.91 8.34
C ASN A 94 6.49 13.51 7.51
N ARG A 95 5.39 14.23 7.71
CA ARG A 95 4.11 13.95 7.05
C ARG A 95 4.20 14.04 5.52
N GLN A 96 4.91 15.03 5.00
CA GLN A 96 5.04 15.24 3.56
C GLN A 96 5.75 14.05 2.90
N ASN A 97 6.82 13.54 3.51
CA ASN A 97 7.56 12.38 3.01
C ASN A 97 6.70 11.12 3.00
N ILE A 98 5.82 10.91 4.00
CA ILE A 98 4.86 9.80 4.02
C ILE A 98 3.86 9.93 2.85
N ILE A 99 3.38 11.15 2.57
CA ILE A 99 2.47 11.41 1.46
C ILE A 99 3.16 11.16 0.11
N ASP A 100 4.40 11.61 -0.04
CA ASP A 100 5.18 11.46 -1.27
C ASP A 100 5.52 9.99 -1.54
N GLU A 101 5.95 9.25 -0.50
CA GLU A 101 6.17 7.80 -0.56
C GLU A 101 4.87 7.06 -0.94
N SER A 102 3.75 7.40 -0.29
CA SER A 102 2.44 6.80 -0.61
C SER A 102 2.02 7.08 -2.05
N THR A 103 2.22 8.32 -2.51
CA THR A 103 1.92 8.72 -3.90
C THR A 103 2.78 7.93 -4.88
N HIS A 104 4.05 7.71 -4.56
CA HIS A 104 4.95 6.91 -5.38
C HIS A 104 4.51 5.43 -5.44
N VAL A 105 4.16 4.84 -4.29
CA VAL A 105 3.61 3.48 -4.19
C VAL A 105 2.35 3.36 -5.07
N PHE A 106 1.40 4.28 -4.93
CA PHE A 106 0.16 4.26 -5.71
C PHE A 106 0.39 4.46 -7.22
N LYS A 107 1.36 5.28 -7.63
CA LYS A 107 1.74 5.41 -9.04
C LYS A 107 2.29 4.10 -9.62
N LYS A 108 3.09 3.35 -8.84
CA LYS A 108 3.56 2.02 -9.28
C LYS A 108 2.39 1.03 -9.39
N ILE A 109 1.49 1.01 -8.40
CA ILE A 109 0.28 0.17 -8.42
C ILE A 109 -0.61 0.50 -9.62
N ASP A 110 -0.87 1.78 -9.89
CA ASP A 110 -1.65 2.22 -11.05
C ASP A 110 -1.03 1.71 -12.36
N LYS A 111 0.30 1.80 -12.50
CA LYS A 111 1.01 1.26 -13.66
C LYS A 111 0.87 -0.26 -13.79
N ILE A 112 0.98 -1.01 -12.70
CA ILE A 112 0.82 -2.47 -12.68
C ILE A 112 -0.60 -2.85 -13.12
N ILE A 113 -1.62 -2.21 -12.53
CA ILE A 113 -3.02 -2.48 -12.86
C ILE A 113 -3.30 -2.11 -14.33
N ARG A 114 -2.77 -1.00 -14.86
CA ARG A 114 -2.95 -0.65 -16.28
C ARG A 114 -2.35 -1.68 -17.24
N ASN A 115 -1.24 -2.29 -16.86
CA ASN A 115 -0.57 -3.29 -17.70
C ASN A 115 -1.33 -4.63 -17.66
N ASN A 116 -1.87 -5.01 -16.50
CA ASN A 116 -2.57 -6.28 -16.30
C ASN A 116 -3.88 -6.09 -15.52
N PRO A 117 -4.89 -5.43 -16.09
CA PRO A 117 -6.07 -4.97 -15.36
C PRO A 117 -6.85 -6.11 -14.70
N TYR A 118 -7.10 -7.19 -15.43
CA TYR A 118 -7.85 -8.35 -14.93
C TYR A 118 -7.09 -9.20 -13.89
N SER A 119 -5.83 -8.88 -13.60
CA SER A 119 -5.10 -9.50 -12.48
C SER A 119 -5.46 -8.87 -11.12
N TRP A 120 -6.00 -7.65 -11.13
CA TRP A 120 -6.44 -6.98 -9.92
C TRP A 120 -7.93 -7.26 -9.65
N CYS A 121 -8.24 -7.89 -8.52
CA CYS A 121 -9.61 -8.26 -8.17
C CYS A 121 -10.59 -7.07 -8.11
N GLY A 122 -10.09 -5.84 -7.92
CA GLY A 122 -10.90 -4.63 -7.95
C GLY A 122 -11.33 -4.20 -9.35
N TYR A 123 -10.70 -4.72 -10.41
CA TYR A 123 -10.91 -4.25 -11.78
C TYR A 123 -12.31 -4.57 -12.30
N ASP A 124 -12.84 -5.77 -12.03
CA ASP A 124 -14.20 -6.14 -12.47
C ASP A 124 -15.28 -5.24 -11.85
N THR A 125 -15.06 -4.81 -10.61
CA THR A 125 -15.97 -3.87 -9.93
C THR A 125 -15.80 -2.47 -10.51
N PHE A 126 -14.56 -2.05 -10.75
CA PHE A 126 -14.25 -0.77 -11.39
C PHE A 126 -14.87 -0.69 -12.80
N ASP A 127 -14.69 -1.72 -13.63
CA ASP A 127 -15.19 -1.79 -15.00
C ASP A 127 -16.73 -1.74 -15.04
N LYS A 128 -17.40 -2.48 -14.16
CA LYS A 128 -18.87 -2.41 -14.01
C LYS A 128 -19.38 -1.04 -13.58
N MET A 129 -18.62 -0.29 -12.77
CA MET A 129 -18.96 1.08 -12.41
C MET A 129 -18.70 2.08 -13.55
N MET A 130 -17.88 1.70 -14.53
CA MET A 130 -17.48 2.54 -15.66
C MET A 130 -18.36 2.34 -16.90
N ILE A 131 -18.98 1.16 -17.06
CA ILE A 131 -19.98 0.90 -18.09
C ILE A 131 -21.27 1.65 -17.71
N LYS A 132 -21.61 2.68 -18.49
CA LYS A 132 -22.90 3.41 -18.43
C LYS A 132 -23.94 2.75 -19.30
#